data_AF-A0A3P7NYR2-F1
#
_entry.id   AF-A0A3P7NYR2-F1
#
_cell.length_a   1.000
_cell.length_b   1.000
_cell.length_c   1.000
_cell.angle_alpha   90.00
_cell.angle_beta   90.00
_cell.angle_gamma   90.00
#
_symmetry.space_group_name_H-M   'P 1'
#
loop_
_entity.id
_entity.type
_entity.pdbx_description
1 polymer ?
#
loop_
_entity_poly.entity_id
_entity_poly.type
_entity_poly.pdbx_seq_one_letter_code
_entity_poly.pdbx_strand_id
1 'polypeptide(L)'
;MQPLFAFSGELYERILNYSRPGLAFVVYPEAIAQMPFPVFWSICFFLMLTTLGLGSQFAIVETVMSGLEDELRRVGRLTTRWSKMTFRICLCAVNFLLGLPMVCKGGYFLLFLVDWSMSGY
;
A
#
# COMPACT_ATOMS: atom_id res chain seq x y z
N MET A 1 -15.96 27.61 23.02
CA MET A 1 -16.66 26.33 22.76
C MET A 1 -17.17 26.19 21.31
N GLN A 2 -16.82 27.10 20.38
CA GLN A 2 -17.29 27.09 18.98
C GLN A 2 -16.34 26.50 17.89
N PRO A 3 -15.06 26.12 18.12
CA PRO A 3 -14.23 25.62 17.01
C PRO A 3 -14.56 24.19 16.58
N LEU A 4 -15.25 23.40 17.42
CA LEU A 4 -15.52 21.98 17.17
C LEU A 4 -16.64 21.74 16.13
N PHE A 5 -17.69 22.56 16.12
CA PHE A 5 -18.82 22.39 15.19
C PHE A 5 -18.53 22.94 13.78
N ALA A 6 -17.71 23.99 13.66
CA ALA A 6 -17.29 24.53 12.37
C ALA A 6 -16.30 23.60 11.64
N PHE A 7 -15.36 22.99 12.39
CA PHE A 7 -14.43 21.99 11.87
C PHE A 7 -15.17 20.74 11.36
N SER A 8 -16.24 20.31 12.04
CA SER A 8 -17.04 19.18 11.59
C SER A 8 -17.76 19.44 10.27
N GLY A 9 -18.30 20.64 10.03
CA GLY A 9 -19.03 20.97 8.80
C GLY A 9 -18.13 20.99 7.54
N GLU A 10 -16.96 21.64 7.62
CA GLU A 10 -15.98 21.62 6.53
C GLU A 10 -15.39 20.22 6.29
N LEU A 11 -15.22 19.42 7.35
CA LEU A 11 -14.74 18.05 7.25
C LEU A 11 -15.70 17.17 6.44
N TYR A 12 -17.02 17.32 6.65
CA TYR A 12 -18.02 16.58 5.87
C TYR A 12 -17.98 16.93 4.38
N GLU A 13 -17.88 18.22 4.03
CA GLU A 13 -17.74 18.66 2.63
C GLU A 13 -16.42 18.18 1.99
N ARG A 14 -15.34 18.11 2.77
CA ARG A 14 -14.06 17.54 2.31
C ARG A 14 -14.14 16.03 2.10
N ILE A 15 -14.82 15.29 2.98
CA ILE A 15 -15.04 13.84 2.80
C ILE A 15 -15.78 13.54 1.49
N LEU A 16 -16.75 14.39 1.10
CA LEU A 16 -17.50 14.22 -0.15
C LEU A 16 -16.65 14.48 -1.41
N ASN A 17 -15.60 15.29 -1.30
CA ASN A 17 -14.75 15.68 -2.44
C ASN A 17 -13.49 14.79 -2.62
N TYR A 18 -13.00 14.13 -1.56
CA TYR A 18 -11.83 13.26 -1.64
C TYR A 18 -12.20 11.78 -1.81
N SER A 19 -11.84 11.20 -2.96
CA SER A 19 -11.86 9.75 -3.12
C SER A 19 -10.84 9.08 -2.17
N ARG A 20 -11.32 8.00 -1.53
CA ARG A 20 -10.68 6.96 -0.67
C ARG A 20 -9.24 7.20 -0.18
N PRO A 21 -8.17 7.29 -1.01
CA PRO A 21 -6.81 7.54 -0.54
C PRO A 21 -6.56 8.94 0.04
N GLY A 22 -7.20 10.00 -0.48
CA GLY A 22 -6.99 11.38 0.01
C GLY A 22 -7.50 11.60 1.43
N LEU A 23 -8.51 10.81 1.82
CA LEU A 23 -9.12 10.87 3.13
C LEU A 23 -8.16 10.41 4.24
N ALA A 24 -7.48 9.29 4.01
CA ALA A 24 -6.56 8.69 4.98
C ALA A 24 -5.31 9.55 5.24
N PHE A 25 -4.80 10.26 4.22
CA PHE A 25 -3.50 10.96 4.29
C PHE A 25 -3.59 12.47 4.49
N VAL A 26 -4.78 13.07 4.40
CA VAL A 26 -4.98 14.51 4.63
C VAL A 26 -5.83 14.75 5.88
N VAL A 27 -6.96 14.04 6.00
CA VAL A 27 -7.92 14.29 7.09
C VAL A 27 -7.44 13.72 8.42
N TYR A 28 -6.85 12.52 8.43
CA TYR A 28 -6.37 11.91 9.68
C TYR A 28 -5.19 12.68 10.31
N PRO A 29 -4.15 13.09 9.57
CA PRO A 29 -3.10 13.92 10.15
C PRO A 29 -3.60 15.28 10.67
N GLU A 30 -4.56 15.92 9.99
CA GLU A 30 -5.20 17.16 10.49
C GLU A 30 -5.95 16.93 11.80
N ALA A 31 -6.67 15.81 11.94
CA ALA A 31 -7.37 15.47 13.18
C ALA A 31 -6.40 15.17 14.33
N ILE A 32 -5.29 14.47 14.06
CA ILE A 32 -4.27 14.13 15.06
C ILE A 32 -3.52 15.38 15.55
N ALA A 33 -3.34 16.39 14.68
CA ALA A 33 -2.71 17.65 15.04
C ALA A 33 -3.47 18.44 16.13
N GLN A 34 -4.78 18.20 16.27
CA GLN A 34 -5.64 18.84 17.29
C GLN A 34 -5.62 18.11 18.64
N MET A 35 -4.96 16.95 18.75
CA MET A 35 -4.86 16.18 19.99
C MET A 35 -3.67 16.65 20.86
N PRO A 36 -3.74 16.56 22.19
CA PRO A 36 -2.59 16.82 23.05
C PRO A 36 -1.46 15.81 22.75
N PHE A 37 -0.23 16.29 22.59
CA PHE A 37 0.96 15.54 22.15
C PHE A 37 0.89 14.98 20.70
N PRO A 38 0.71 15.84 19.67
CA PRO A 38 0.44 15.40 18.29
C PRO A 38 1.59 14.61 17.65
N VAL A 39 2.84 14.83 18.08
CA VAL A 39 4.02 14.14 17.55
C VAL A 39 3.98 12.64 17.88
N PHE A 40 3.62 12.28 19.12
CA PHE A 40 3.53 10.88 19.54
C PHE A 40 2.44 10.15 18.76
N TRP A 41 1.25 10.75 18.68
CA TRP A 41 0.10 10.17 17.97
C TRP A 41 0.34 10.04 16.46
N SER A 42 1.03 11.00 15.84
CA SER A 42 1.36 10.94 14.41
C SER A 42 2.30 9.78 14.10
N ILE A 43 3.33 9.56 14.92
CA ILE A 43 4.28 8.45 14.75
C ILE A 43 3.56 7.10 14.88
N CYS A 44 2.71 6.93 15.90
CA CYS A 44 1.93 5.71 16.07
C CYS A 44 0.99 5.43 14.88
N PHE A 45 0.35 6.46 14.33
CA PHE A 45 -0.54 6.34 13.18
C PHE A 45 0.21 5.92 11.91
N PHE A 46 1.32 6.59 11.59
CA PHE A 46 2.13 6.22 10.43
C PHE A 46 2.80 4.85 10.58
N LEU A 47 3.22 4.47 11.80
CA LEU A 47 3.72 3.11 12.07
C LEU A 47 2.64 2.05 11.85
N MET A 48 1.41 2.32 12.29
CA MET A 48 0.29 1.42 12.06
C MET A 48 0.03 1.23 10.56
N LEU A 49 -0.08 2.31 9.79
CA LEU A 49 -0.26 2.25 8.34
C LEU A 49 0.91 1.53 7.64
N THR A 50 2.14 1.82 8.04
CA THR A 50 3.35 1.20 7.45
C THR A 50 3.41 -0.29 7.79
N THR A 51 3.10 -0.68 9.03
CA THR A 51 3.13 -2.09 9.45
C THR A 51 2.04 -2.90 8.76
N LEU A 52 0.84 -2.34 8.59
CA LEU A 52 -0.24 -2.98 7.82
C LEU A 52 0.16 -3.17 6.35
N GLY A 53 0.74 -2.13 5.74
CA GLY A 53 1.27 -2.19 4.38
C GLY A 53 2.38 -3.24 4.23
N LEU A 54 3.40 -3.23 5.09
CA LEU A 54 4.51 -4.18 5.03
C LEU A 54 4.08 -5.62 5.32
N GLY A 55 3.22 -5.84 6.32
CA GLY A 55 2.75 -7.17 6.68
C GLY A 55 1.97 -7.84 5.54
N SER A 56 1.07 -7.10 4.90
CA SER A 56 0.33 -7.60 3.73
C SER A 56 1.24 -7.90 2.55
N GLN A 57 2.22 -7.03 2.27
CA GLN A 57 3.15 -7.25 1.16
C GLN A 57 4.03 -8.49 1.37
N PHE A 58 4.50 -8.74 2.60
CA PHE A 58 5.26 -9.96 2.89
C PHE A 58 4.42 -11.22 2.70
N ALA A 59 3.17 -11.23 3.14
CA ALA A 59 2.26 -12.36 2.95
C ALA A 59 2.02 -12.65 1.46
N ILE A 60 1.79 -11.61 0.63
CA ILE A 60 1.59 -11.76 -0.81
C ILE A 60 2.85 -12.32 -1.48
N VAL A 61 4.01 -11.72 -1.21
CA VAL A 61 5.28 -12.16 -1.81
C VAL A 61 5.62 -13.60 -1.41
N GLU A 62 5.44 -13.97 -0.14
CA GLU A 62 5.66 -15.34 0.34
C GLU A 62 4.72 -16.35 -0.34
N THR A 63 3.44 -15.98 -0.51
CA THR A 63 2.44 -16.84 -1.16
C THR A 63 2.76 -17.03 -2.65
N VAL A 64 3.10 -15.95 -3.35
CA VAL A 64 3.48 -15.99 -4.78
C VAL A 64 4.75 -16.82 -4.96
N MET A 65 5.77 -16.59 -4.13
CA MET A 65 7.04 -17.32 -4.18
C MET A 65 6.84 -18.81 -3.92
N SER A 66 6.07 -19.17 -2.90
CA SER A 66 5.80 -20.59 -2.58
C SER A 66 4.99 -21.28 -3.69
N GLY A 67 3.96 -20.62 -4.23
CA GLY A 67 3.17 -21.17 -5.33
C GLY A 67 3.98 -21.40 -6.61
N LEU A 68 4.86 -20.44 -6.97
CA LEU A 68 5.76 -20.60 -8.12
C LEU A 68 6.82 -21.68 -7.88
N GLU A 69 7.37 -21.78 -6.67
CA GLU A 69 8.32 -22.85 -6.31
C GLU A 69 7.66 -24.24 -6.38
N ASP A 70 6.39 -24.38 -6.02
CA ASP A 70 5.64 -25.65 -6.07
C ASP A 70 5.38 -26.12 -7.50
N GLU A 71 4.93 -25.23 -8.40
CA GLU A 71 4.70 -25.57 -9.81
C GLU A 71 6.01 -25.91 -10.55
N LEU A 72 7.10 -25.18 -10.26
CA LEU A 72 8.41 -25.46 -10.85
C LEU A 72 9.05 -26.77 -10.33
N ARG A 73 8.74 -27.17 -9.10
CA ARG A 73 9.11 -28.50 -8.58
C ARG A 73 8.33 -29.61 -9.28
N ARG A 74 7.02 -29.43 -9.54
CA ARG A 74 6.19 -30.39 -10.30
C ARG A 74 6.71 -30.63 -11.72
N VAL A 75 7.20 -29.57 -12.38
CA VAL A 75 7.78 -29.64 -13.74
C VAL A 75 9.23 -30.19 -13.75
N GLY A 76 9.84 -30.44 -12.58
CA GLY A 76 11.16 -31.06 -12.48
C GLY A 76 12.35 -30.16 -12.88
N ARG A 77 12.11 -28.88 -13.23
CA ARG A 77 13.16 -27.92 -13.62
C ARG A 77 13.92 -27.28 -12.46
N LEU A 78 13.43 -27.41 -11.22
CA LEU A 78 13.98 -26.71 -10.04
C LEU A 78 14.76 -27.64 -9.08
N THR A 79 15.68 -28.46 -9.61
CA THR A 79 16.49 -29.37 -8.79
C THR A 79 17.73 -28.71 -8.14
N THR A 80 18.27 -27.65 -8.75
CA THR A 80 19.55 -27.04 -8.31
C THR A 80 19.33 -25.81 -7.42
N ARG A 81 20.04 -25.72 -6.29
CA ARG A 81 19.94 -24.59 -5.33
C ARG A 81 20.21 -23.21 -5.94
N TRP A 82 21.15 -23.13 -6.89
CA TRP A 82 21.46 -21.89 -7.61
C TRP A 82 20.31 -21.37 -8.47
N SER A 83 19.52 -22.26 -9.10
CA SER A 83 18.36 -21.90 -9.90
C SER A 83 17.23 -21.28 -9.05
N LYS A 84 17.05 -21.76 -7.81
CA LYS A 84 16.09 -21.20 -6.85
C LYS A 84 16.46 -19.77 -6.44
N MET A 85 17.73 -19.52 -6.14
CA MET A 85 18.21 -18.18 -5.78
C MET A 85 18.02 -17.18 -6.94
N THR A 86 18.41 -17.58 -8.16
CA THR A 86 18.25 -16.74 -9.35
C THR A 86 16.79 -16.47 -9.67
N PHE A 87 15.91 -17.46 -9.53
CA PHE A 87 14.46 -17.29 -9.74
C PHE A 87 13.86 -16.27 -8.77
N ARG A 88 14.20 -16.36 -7.49
CA ARG A 88 13.75 -15.42 -6.44
C ARG A 88 14.20 -13.98 -6.72
N ILE A 89 15.46 -13.79 -7.11
CA ILE A 89 16.00 -12.46 -7.48
C ILE A 89 15.30 -11.93 -8.74
N CYS A 90 15.08 -12.79 -9.74
CA CYS A 90 14.38 -12.43 -10.97
C CYS A 90 12.95 -11.98 -10.67
N LEU A 91 12.20 -12.72 -9.85
CA LEU A 91 10.85 -12.35 -9.44
C LEU A 91 10.82 -11.01 -8.71
N CYS A 92 11.78 -10.77 -7.80
CA CYS A 92 11.90 -9.50 -7.09
C CYS A 92 12.21 -8.34 -8.05
N ALA A 93 13.11 -8.55 -9.02
CA ALA A 93 13.43 -7.57 -10.05
C ALA A 93 12.23 -7.23 -10.94
N VAL A 94 11.43 -8.23 -11.32
CA VAL A 94 10.19 -8.02 -12.10
C VAL A 94 9.17 -7.23 -11.27
N ASN A 95 8.94 -7.58 -10.01
CA ASN A 95 8.06 -6.81 -9.13
C ASN A 95 8.54 -5.37 -8.92
N PHE A 96 9.86 -5.15 -8.81
CA PHE A 96 10.43 -3.81 -8.73
C PHE A 96 10.21 -3.01 -10.02
N LEU A 97 10.38 -3.63 -11.19
CA LEU A 97 10.10 -2.98 -12.48
C LEU A 97 8.62 -2.63 -12.66
N LEU A 98 7.71 -3.49 -12.20
CA LEU A 98 6.26 -3.22 -12.24
C LEU A 98 5.84 -2.14 -11.24
N GLY A 99 6.54 -2.03 -10.10
CA GLY A 99 6.29 -0.98 -9.11
C GLY A 99 6.86 0.39 -9.49
N LEU A 100 7.95 0.45 -10.26
CA LEU A 100 8.57 1.70 -10.72
C LEU A 100 7.61 2.72 -11.36
N PRO A 101 6.74 2.36 -12.33
CA PRO A 101 5.81 3.32 -12.93
C PRO A 101 4.78 3.87 -11.94
N MET A 102 4.45 3.14 -10.86
CA MET A 102 3.52 3.61 -9.82
C MET A 102 4.12 4.64 -8.86
N VAL A 103 5.45 4.77 -8.80
CA VAL A 103 6.14 5.73 -7.90
C VAL A 103 6.53 7.03 -8.63
N CYS A 104 6.48 7.06 -9.97
CA CYS A 104 6.76 8.27 -10.75
C CYS A 104 5.69 9.38 -10.54
N LYS A 105 5.95 10.61 -11.00
CA LYS A 105 5.03 11.78 -10.81
C LYS A 105 3.60 11.56 -11.32
N GLY A 106 3.37 10.61 -12.25
CA GLY A 106 2.06 10.21 -12.75
C GLY A 106 1.49 8.93 -12.12
N GLY A 107 2.18 8.35 -11.14
CA GLY A 107 1.84 7.06 -10.55
C GLY A 107 0.46 7.01 -9.89
N TYR A 108 0.00 8.13 -9.31
CA TYR A 108 -1.36 8.25 -8.77
C TYR A 108 -2.45 7.93 -9.81
N PHE A 109 -2.27 8.38 -11.06
CA PHE A 109 -3.21 8.11 -12.14
C PHE A 109 -3.18 6.63 -12.56
N LEU A 110 -1.99 6.03 -12.63
CA LEU A 110 -1.86 4.60 -12.89
C LEU A 110 -2.46 3.74 -11.77
N LEU A 111 -2.25 4.10 -10.51
CA LEU A 111 -2.86 3.45 -9.36
C LEU A 111 -4.39 3.52 -9.43
N PHE A 112 -4.94 4.68 -9.78
CA PHE A 112 -6.37 4.86 -9.96
C PHE A 112 -6.93 4.00 -11.11
N LEU A 113 -6.25 3.96 -12.26
CA LEU A 113 -6.64 3.11 -13.39
C LEU A 113 -6.59 1.63 -13.05
N VAL A 114 -5.55 1.18 -12.34
CA VAL A 114 -5.41 -0.22 -11.92
C VAL A 114 -6.52 -0.58 -10.94
N ASP A 115 -6.75 0.23 -9.90
CA ASP A 115 -7.83 0.01 -8.93
C ASP A 115 -9.21 -0.06 -9.59
N TRP A 116 -9.47 0.85 -10.54
CA TRP A 116 -10.69 0.84 -11.36
C TRP A 116 -10.83 -0.45 -12.17
N SER A 117 -9.76 -0.85 -12.88
CA SER A 117 -9.79 -2.04 -13.73
C SER A 117 -9.91 -3.36 -12.94
N MET A 118 -9.35 -3.41 -11.74
CA MET A 118 -9.41 -4.58 -10.86
C MET A 118 -10.76 -4.68 -10.12
N SER A 119 -11.45 -3.56 -9.90
CA SER A 119 -12.80 -3.57 -9.30
C SER A 119 -13.87 -4.21 -10.19
N GLY A 120 -13.64 -4.32 -11.51
CA GLY A 120 -14.48 -5.11 -12.40
C GLY A 120 -15.92 -4.61 -12.60
N TYR A 121 -16.18 -3.32 -12.35
CA TYR A 121 -17.44 -2.64 -12.66
C TYR A 121 -17.17 -1.38 -13.48
#